data_AF-A0A319EMC6-F1
#
_entry.id   AF-A0A319EMC6-F1
#
_cell.length_a   1.000
_cell.length_b   1.000
_cell.length_c   1.000
_cell.angle_alpha   90.00
_cell.angle_beta   90.00
_cell.angle_gamma   90.00
#
_symmetry.space_group_name_H-M   'P 1'
#
loop_
_entity.id
_entity.type
_entity.pdbx_description
1 polymer ?
#
loop_
_entity_poly.entity_id
_entity_poly.type
_entity_poly.pdbx_seq_one_letter_code
_entity_poly.pdbx_strand_id
1 'polypeptide(L)'
;MQTANPLCPLNPQPSPNYLNPLYQFHPQLGGEITGELSPYFAGNRIVLRLHRNTGKSQIVVCRIIHVFEPFDTACVVAVSIERPPIGLEGMLVVKMFDRRFATAQRLKHGCAYWSRGIEAKYREFTRGRESSMFLENMGTRVPSEEEQKHWRVGRREAHITAVMQKYYMTEMETYRRVRELQGTYIPWCFGTVHLSWEASDIPGNAMRWSSPGLLLQYITGFPLERLAYHMPRQAWEGIRQDATNVVSILRSRGLQNLDATPKNLVVWSCSPRGPFKVIMVNLVLRDIHKSGMNDLVSRAVNTYPGDAKPKEQAALETLGGGCRFR
;
A
#
# COMPACT_ATOMS: atom_id res chain seq x y z
N MET A 1 -35.11 -20.40 -1.82
CA MET A 1 -34.83 -19.64 -3.06
C MET A 1 -33.82 -18.56 -2.72
N GLN A 2 -32.55 -18.77 -3.07
CA GLN A 2 -31.45 -17.84 -2.81
C GLN A 2 -31.29 -16.91 -4.01
N THR A 3 -31.43 -15.61 -3.79
CA THR A 3 -31.11 -14.59 -4.78
C THR A 3 -29.59 -14.34 -4.76
N ALA A 4 -28.92 -14.77 -5.83
CA ALA A 4 -27.51 -14.48 -6.07
C ALA A 4 -27.31 -12.97 -6.29
N ASN A 5 -26.22 -12.43 -5.74
CA ASN A 5 -25.85 -11.03 -5.79
C ASN A 5 -25.27 -10.69 -7.19
N PRO A 6 -25.86 -9.78 -8.00
CA PRO A 6 -25.58 -9.70 -9.45
C PRO A 6 -24.45 -8.73 -9.86
N LEU A 7 -23.48 -8.40 -9.00
CA LEU A 7 -22.49 -7.33 -9.27
C LEU A 7 -21.01 -7.74 -9.21
N CYS A 8 -20.64 -8.91 -9.74
CA CYS A 8 -19.24 -9.20 -10.09
C CYS A 8 -19.21 -10.12 -11.32
N PRO A 9 -18.74 -9.66 -12.50
CA PRO A 9 -18.30 -10.62 -13.49
C PRO A 9 -17.15 -11.42 -12.87
N LEU A 10 -17.34 -12.75 -12.78
CA LEU A 10 -16.28 -13.70 -12.46
C LEU A 10 -15.10 -13.41 -13.39
N ASN A 11 -14.00 -12.91 -12.82
CA ASN A 11 -12.75 -12.78 -13.56
C ASN A 11 -12.42 -14.15 -14.17
N PRO A 12 -12.24 -14.27 -15.50
CA PRO A 12 -11.81 -15.53 -16.09
C PRO A 12 -10.46 -15.89 -15.47
N GLN A 13 -10.35 -17.12 -14.96
CA GLN A 13 -9.08 -17.67 -14.54
C GLN A 13 -8.16 -17.69 -15.76
N PRO A 14 -7.03 -16.95 -15.77
CA PRO A 14 -6.10 -17.08 -16.86
C PRO A 14 -5.55 -18.51 -16.84
N SER A 15 -5.54 -19.15 -18.00
CA SER A 15 -4.86 -20.43 -18.15
C SER A 15 -3.39 -20.25 -17.75
N PRO A 16 -2.78 -21.20 -17.01
CA PRO A 16 -1.40 -21.11 -16.55
C PRO A 16 -0.38 -20.82 -17.67
N ASN A 17 -0.74 -21.12 -18.93
CA ASN A 17 0.08 -20.91 -20.12
C ASN A 17 0.06 -19.47 -20.69
N TYR A 18 -0.71 -18.54 -20.10
CA TYR A 18 -0.68 -17.11 -20.47
C TYR A 18 0.19 -16.23 -19.54
N LEU A 19 0.93 -16.84 -18.61
CA LEU A 19 1.96 -16.13 -17.87
C LEU A 19 3.05 -15.70 -18.85
N ASN A 20 3.22 -14.39 -18.99
CA ASN A 20 4.12 -13.76 -19.95
C ASN A 20 5.54 -14.37 -19.83
N PRO A 21 6.12 -14.90 -20.93
CA PRO A 21 7.41 -15.61 -20.90
C PRO A 21 8.60 -14.72 -20.54
N LEU A 22 8.46 -13.40 -20.49
CA LEU A 22 9.48 -12.48 -19.95
C LEU A 22 9.48 -12.39 -18.42
N TYR A 23 8.50 -13.02 -17.75
CA TYR A 23 8.51 -13.26 -16.30
C TYR A 23 8.71 -14.75 -16.00
N GLN A 24 9.50 -15.42 -16.84
CA GLN A 24 10.10 -16.68 -16.45
C GLN A 24 10.90 -16.43 -15.18
N PHE A 25 10.41 -17.03 -14.10
CA PHE A 25 11.12 -17.12 -12.84
C PHE A 25 12.44 -17.86 -13.12
N HIS A 26 13.52 -17.12 -13.13
CA HIS A 26 14.75 -17.65 -12.57
C HIS A 26 14.70 -17.27 -11.10
N PRO A 27 14.81 -18.23 -10.16
CA PRO A 27 14.97 -17.91 -8.76
C PRO A 27 16.25 -17.08 -8.62
N GLN A 28 16.16 -15.76 -8.79
CA GLN A 28 17.14 -14.85 -8.24
C GLN A 28 16.78 -14.73 -6.77
N LEU A 29 17.15 -15.81 -6.09
CA LEU A 29 17.39 -15.90 -4.68
C LEU A 29 17.88 -14.53 -4.18
N GLY A 30 17.15 -13.92 -3.26
CA GLY A 30 17.78 -13.05 -2.24
C GLY A 30 18.83 -13.81 -1.38
N GLY A 31 19.14 -15.06 -1.73
CA GLY A 31 19.84 -16.06 -0.97
C GLY A 31 21.07 -16.68 -1.64
N GLU A 32 21.51 -16.32 -2.86
CA GLU A 32 22.85 -16.78 -3.29
C GLU A 32 23.96 -16.14 -2.45
N ILE A 33 23.73 -14.92 -1.95
CA ILE A 33 24.70 -14.18 -1.14
C ILE A 33 24.51 -14.44 0.37
N THR A 34 23.31 -14.80 0.84
CA THR A 34 22.98 -14.91 2.29
C THR A 34 22.50 -16.29 2.75
N GLY A 35 22.14 -17.21 1.83
CA GLY A 35 21.58 -18.52 2.16
C GLY A 35 20.13 -18.52 2.69
N GLU A 36 19.45 -17.38 2.74
CA GLU A 36 18.09 -17.27 3.30
C GLU A 36 17.04 -16.96 2.22
N LEU A 37 16.01 -17.81 2.12
CA LEU A 37 14.96 -17.70 1.10
C LEU A 37 13.90 -16.68 1.51
N SER A 38 13.63 -15.71 0.62
CA SER A 38 12.44 -14.86 0.70
C SER A 38 11.17 -15.72 0.73
N PRO A 39 10.13 -15.38 1.52
CA PRO A 39 8.85 -16.09 1.47
C PRO A 39 8.07 -15.80 0.17
N TYR A 40 8.51 -14.83 -0.63
CA TYR A 40 7.81 -14.35 -1.83
C TYR A 40 8.31 -15.05 -3.09
N PHE A 41 8.00 -16.34 -3.25
CA PHE A 41 8.28 -17.09 -4.48
C PHE A 41 7.05 -17.86 -4.96
N ALA A 42 6.94 -18.05 -6.28
CA ALA A 42 5.82 -18.76 -6.88
C ALA A 42 5.71 -20.20 -6.35
N GLY A 43 4.49 -20.63 -6.05
CA GLY A 43 4.20 -21.92 -5.44
C GLY A 43 4.24 -21.95 -3.92
N ASN A 44 4.89 -20.99 -3.25
CA ASN A 44 4.94 -20.94 -1.79
C ASN A 44 3.56 -20.67 -1.17
N ARG A 45 3.39 -21.06 0.10
CA ARG A 45 2.24 -20.73 0.92
C ARG A 45 2.61 -19.69 1.97
N ILE A 46 1.80 -18.65 2.08
CA ILE A 46 1.92 -17.64 3.14
C ILE A 46 0.63 -17.60 3.96
N VAL A 47 0.80 -17.45 5.27
CA VAL A 47 -0.32 -17.35 6.21
C VAL A 47 -0.49 -15.89 6.60
N LEU A 48 -1.65 -15.32 6.28
CA LEU A 48 -1.94 -13.91 6.50
C LEU A 48 -3.08 -13.76 7.51
N ARG A 49 -2.92 -12.81 8.42
CA ARG A 49 -4.04 -12.29 9.21
C ARG A 49 -4.71 -11.18 8.44
N LEU A 50 -5.91 -11.45 7.92
CA LEU A 50 -6.73 -10.53 7.15
C LEU A 50 -7.67 -9.74 8.05
N HIS A 51 -7.67 -8.41 7.91
CA HIS A 51 -8.57 -7.49 8.57
C HIS A 51 -9.46 -6.80 7.53
N ARG A 52 -10.77 -7.03 7.62
CA ARG A 52 -11.80 -6.39 6.79
C ARG A 52 -12.62 -5.41 7.64
N ASN A 53 -13.47 -4.61 6.98
CA ASN A 53 -14.40 -3.68 7.64
C ASN A 53 -15.46 -4.37 8.54
N THR A 54 -15.51 -5.71 8.58
CA THR A 54 -16.42 -6.51 9.40
C THR A 54 -15.98 -6.67 10.86
N GLY A 55 -14.88 -6.04 11.27
CA GLY A 55 -14.43 -5.93 12.67
C GLY A 55 -13.66 -7.14 13.21
N LYS A 56 -13.87 -8.36 12.69
CA LYS A 56 -13.10 -9.55 13.08
C LYS A 56 -11.96 -9.84 12.11
N SER A 57 -10.75 -9.99 12.65
CA SER A 57 -9.61 -10.51 11.88
C SER A 57 -9.76 -12.01 11.66
N GLN A 58 -9.36 -12.51 10.50
CA GLN A 58 -9.35 -13.94 10.20
C GLN A 58 -8.00 -14.38 9.62
N ILE A 59 -7.62 -15.63 9.85
CA ILE A 59 -6.43 -16.21 9.22
C ILE A 59 -6.82 -16.78 7.86
N VAL A 60 -6.03 -16.46 6.83
CA VAL A 60 -6.16 -17.00 5.49
C VAL A 60 -4.83 -17.60 5.04
N VAL A 61 -4.90 -18.72 4.32
CA VAL A 61 -3.75 -19.35 3.68
C VAL A 61 -3.79 -19.00 2.20
N CYS A 62 -2.72 -18.36 1.74
CA CYS A 62 -2.59 -17.88 0.37
C CYS A 62 -1.48 -18.67 -0.34
N ARG A 63 -1.76 -19.16 -1.54
CA ARG A 63 -0.74 -19.70 -2.44
C ARG A 63 -0.26 -18.59 -3.36
N ILE A 64 1.05 -18.38 -3.42
CA ILE A 64 1.65 -17.42 -4.34
C ILE A 64 1.62 -18.01 -5.75
N ILE A 65 0.97 -17.30 -6.66
CA ILE A 65 0.84 -17.70 -8.06
C ILE A 65 1.91 -17.00 -8.89
N HIS A 66 2.15 -15.72 -8.63
CA HIS A 66 3.09 -14.91 -9.38
C HIS A 66 3.75 -13.87 -8.49
N VAL A 67 4.97 -13.46 -8.84
CA VAL A 67 5.76 -12.46 -8.11
C VAL A 67 6.04 -11.29 -9.05
N PHE A 68 5.70 -10.08 -8.62
CA PHE A 68 5.94 -8.88 -9.40
C PHE A 68 7.24 -8.22 -8.94
N GLU A 69 8.31 -8.47 -9.68
CA GLU A 69 9.63 -7.90 -9.43
C GLU A 69 9.94 -6.72 -10.37
N PRO A 70 10.81 -5.79 -9.94
CA PRO A 70 11.51 -5.73 -8.65
C PRO A 70 10.63 -5.22 -7.48
N PHE A 71 10.97 -5.61 -6.25
CA PHE A 71 10.34 -5.11 -5.02
C PHE A 71 10.84 -3.69 -4.68
N ASP A 72 10.26 -2.69 -5.35
CA ASP A 72 10.66 -1.29 -5.20
C ASP A 72 10.23 -0.71 -3.84
N THR A 73 8.93 -0.55 -3.61
CA THR A 73 8.36 0.04 -2.39
C THR A 73 7.60 -0.96 -1.51
N ALA A 74 7.38 -2.16 -2.04
CA ALA A 74 6.69 -3.26 -1.38
C ALA A 74 7.00 -4.58 -2.11
N CYS A 75 6.82 -5.69 -1.42
CA CYS A 75 6.83 -7.03 -2.02
C CYS A 75 5.43 -7.31 -2.56
N VAL A 76 5.29 -7.36 -3.89
CA VAL A 76 4.00 -7.50 -4.56
C VAL A 76 3.89 -8.89 -5.17
N VAL A 77 2.86 -9.63 -4.77
CA VAL A 77 2.62 -11.01 -5.24
C VAL A 77 1.16 -11.21 -5.62
N ALA A 78 0.91 -11.95 -6.69
CA ALA A 78 -0.42 -12.47 -6.99
C ALA A 78 -0.64 -13.75 -6.19
N VAL A 79 -1.81 -13.89 -5.58
CA VAL A 79 -2.15 -15.03 -4.73
C VAL A 79 -3.54 -15.57 -5.04
N SER A 80 -3.75 -16.84 -4.72
CA SER A 80 -5.08 -17.41 -4.52
C SER A 80 -5.26 -17.82 -3.07
N ILE A 81 -6.45 -17.58 -2.50
CA ILE A 81 -6.78 -18.02 -1.14
C ILE A 81 -7.35 -19.43 -1.24
N GLU A 82 -6.81 -20.39 -0.47
CA GLU A 82 -7.22 -21.81 -0.58
C GLU A 82 -8.67 -22.06 -0.13
N ARG A 83 -9.16 -21.24 0.81
CA ARG A 83 -10.55 -21.24 1.28
C ARG A 83 -11.02 -19.78 1.34
N PRO A 84 -11.36 -19.18 0.19
CA PRO A 84 -11.63 -17.76 0.11
C PRO A 84 -12.88 -17.41 0.92
N PRO A 85 -12.82 -16.36 1.76
CA PRO A 85 -14.03 -15.74 2.31
C PRO A 85 -14.88 -15.17 1.17
N ILE A 86 -16.18 -15.02 1.43
CA ILE A 86 -17.10 -14.46 0.44
C ILE A 86 -16.59 -13.10 -0.07
N GLY A 87 -16.54 -12.97 -1.40
CA GLY A 87 -16.10 -11.78 -2.12
C GLY A 87 -14.58 -11.68 -2.30
N LEU A 88 -13.83 -12.74 -2.00
CA LEU A 88 -12.38 -12.85 -2.20
C LEU A 88 -12.01 -14.07 -3.06
N GLU A 89 -12.92 -14.48 -3.92
CA GLU A 89 -12.71 -15.59 -4.85
C GLU A 89 -11.76 -15.19 -5.99
N GLY A 90 -10.98 -16.15 -6.47
CA GLY A 90 -10.07 -15.97 -7.60
C GLY A 90 -8.69 -15.42 -7.21
N MET A 91 -8.06 -14.74 -8.17
CA MET A 91 -6.73 -14.17 -7.99
C MET A 91 -6.81 -12.78 -7.36
N LEU A 92 -5.92 -12.54 -6.42
CA LEU A 92 -5.78 -11.30 -5.66
C LEU A 92 -4.32 -10.85 -5.71
N VAL A 93 -4.08 -9.60 -5.35
CA VAL A 93 -2.72 -9.08 -5.16
C VAL A 93 -2.50 -8.81 -3.68
N VAL A 94 -1.40 -9.32 -3.15
CA VAL A 94 -0.92 -8.97 -1.81
C VAL A 94 0.29 -8.05 -1.98
N LYS A 95 0.19 -6.85 -1.41
CA LYS A 95 1.28 -5.85 -1.37
C LYS A 95 1.79 -5.74 0.05
N MET A 96 2.95 -6.34 0.34
CA MET A 96 3.57 -6.37 1.66
C MET A 96 4.64 -5.29 1.81
N PHE A 97 4.55 -4.48 2.85
CA PHE A 97 5.57 -3.48 3.19
C PHE A 97 6.63 -4.09 4.09
N ASP A 98 7.26 -5.14 3.58
CA ASP A 98 8.28 -5.90 4.28
C ASP A 98 9.66 -5.29 4.07
N ARG A 99 10.22 -4.66 5.11
CA ARG A 99 11.53 -3.99 5.06
C ARG A 99 12.70 -4.89 4.70
N ARG A 100 12.54 -6.21 4.81
CA ARG A 100 13.60 -7.18 4.61
C ARG A 100 13.84 -7.45 3.15
N PHE A 101 12.76 -7.41 2.37
CA PHE A 101 12.73 -7.80 0.97
C PHE A 101 12.37 -6.64 0.02
N ALA A 102 12.03 -5.44 0.53
CA ALA A 102 11.94 -4.21 -0.27
C ALA A 102 13.34 -3.73 -0.71
N THR A 103 13.92 -4.40 -1.71
CA THR A 103 15.33 -4.26 -2.11
C THR A 103 15.70 -2.85 -2.54
N ALA A 104 14.83 -2.15 -3.29
CA ALA A 104 15.13 -0.79 -3.73
C ALA A 104 15.15 0.20 -2.54
N GLN A 105 14.23 0.06 -1.58
CA GLN A 105 14.28 0.88 -0.35
C GLN A 105 15.53 0.58 0.48
N ARG A 106 15.94 -0.68 0.59
CA ARG A 106 17.18 -1.03 1.29
C ARG A 106 18.38 -0.36 0.65
N LEU A 107 18.50 -0.44 -0.68
CA LEU A 107 19.57 0.22 -1.43
C LEU A 107 19.53 1.75 -1.25
N LYS A 108 18.36 2.37 -1.46
CA LYS A 108 18.15 3.82 -1.30
C LYS A 108 18.53 4.33 0.09
N HIS A 109 18.32 3.52 1.13
CA HIS A 109 18.62 3.86 2.52
C HIS A 109 19.96 3.29 3.02
N GLY A 110 20.85 2.82 2.12
CA GLY A 110 22.19 2.35 2.50
C GLY A 110 22.15 1.15 3.45
N CYS A 111 21.11 0.32 3.37
CA CYS A 111 20.96 -0.90 4.15
C CYS A 111 21.47 -2.10 3.34
N ALA A 112 22.29 -2.95 3.97
CA ALA A 112 22.73 -4.21 3.38
C ALA A 112 21.55 -5.15 3.09
N TYR A 113 21.73 -6.22 2.32
CA TYR A 113 20.71 -7.27 2.22
C TYR A 113 20.36 -7.83 3.61
N TRP A 114 19.09 -8.15 3.83
CA TRP A 114 18.65 -8.68 5.11
C TRP A 114 19.29 -10.05 5.39
N SER A 115 19.49 -10.35 6.68
CA SER A 115 19.91 -11.66 7.18
C SER A 115 19.42 -11.84 8.62
N ARG A 116 19.36 -13.07 9.13
CA ARG A 116 19.11 -13.35 10.57
C ARG A 116 20.02 -12.57 11.51
N GLY A 117 21.28 -12.35 11.16
CA GLY A 117 22.21 -11.56 11.99
C GLY A 117 21.81 -10.08 12.09
N ILE A 118 21.32 -9.51 10.98
CA ILE A 118 20.75 -8.15 10.96
C ILE A 118 19.45 -8.10 11.76
N GLU A 119 18.60 -9.12 11.61
CA GLU A 119 17.34 -9.24 12.36
C GLU A 119 17.58 -9.30 13.87
N ALA A 120 18.57 -10.07 14.33
CA ALA A 120 18.93 -10.15 15.74
C ALA A 120 19.33 -8.78 16.31
N LYS A 121 20.17 -8.02 15.59
CA LYS A 121 20.60 -6.67 15.98
C LYS A 121 19.45 -5.66 15.99
N TYR A 122 18.51 -5.78 15.04
CA TYR A 122 17.28 -4.97 15.05
C TYR A 122 16.43 -5.26 16.29
N ARG A 123 16.21 -6.54 16.60
CA ARG A 123 15.43 -6.95 17.77
C ARG A 123 16.06 -6.50 19.07
N GLU A 124 17.38 -6.60 19.19
CA GLU A 124 18.12 -6.06 20.32
C GLU A 124 17.87 -4.56 20.49
N PHE A 125 18.02 -3.79 19.40
CA PHE A 125 17.77 -2.35 19.42
C PHE A 125 16.35 -1.99 19.87
N THR A 126 15.32 -2.65 19.31
CA THR A 126 13.91 -2.38 19.65
C THR A 126 13.50 -2.78 21.07
N ARG A 127 14.31 -3.59 21.77
CA ARG A 127 14.13 -3.87 23.20
C ARG A 127 14.78 -2.81 24.09
N GLY A 128 15.73 -2.05 23.55
CA GLY A 128 16.42 -0.97 24.25
C GLY A 128 15.54 0.27 24.46
N ARG A 129 15.83 1.04 25.52
CA ARG A 129 15.11 2.28 25.86
C ARG A 129 15.22 3.38 24.79
N GLU A 130 16.30 3.36 24.00
CA GLU A 130 16.51 4.31 22.90
C GLU A 130 15.51 4.13 21.74
N SER A 131 14.82 2.98 21.66
CA SER A 131 13.97 2.65 20.53
C SER A 131 12.66 3.44 20.48
N SER A 132 12.01 3.70 21.63
CA SER A 132 10.72 4.40 21.66
C SER A 132 10.87 5.86 21.23
N MET A 133 11.83 6.59 21.81
CA MET A 133 12.12 7.99 21.44
C MET A 133 12.59 8.12 19.99
N PHE A 134 13.30 7.10 19.47
CA PHE A 134 13.72 7.08 18.08
C PHE A 134 12.53 6.85 17.14
N LEU A 135 11.68 5.86 17.38
CA LEU A 135 10.58 5.53 16.47
C LEU A 135 9.49 6.62 16.41
N GLU A 136 9.26 7.38 17.48
CA GLU A 136 8.26 8.45 17.53
C GLU A 136 8.61 9.68 16.69
N ASN A 137 9.90 9.95 16.45
CA ASN A 137 10.37 11.19 15.83
C ASN A 137 10.91 11.02 14.39
N MET A 138 10.73 9.86 13.76
CA MET A 138 11.42 9.55 12.51
C MET A 138 10.62 9.91 11.25
N GLY A 139 11.23 10.75 10.42
CA GLY A 139 10.77 11.06 9.07
C GLY A 139 11.18 9.98 8.05
N THR A 140 10.64 10.09 6.83
CA THR A 140 10.99 9.21 5.69
C THR A 140 12.20 9.68 4.90
N ARG A 141 12.85 10.77 5.30
CA ARG A 141 14.00 11.29 4.56
C ARG A 141 15.12 10.26 4.56
N VAL A 142 15.83 10.18 3.43
CA VAL A 142 17.09 9.44 3.37
C VAL A 142 18.08 10.20 4.27
N PRO A 143 18.64 9.58 5.31
CA PRO A 143 19.63 10.24 6.15
C PRO A 143 20.93 10.45 5.35
N SER A 144 21.65 11.54 5.62
CA SER A 144 22.94 11.79 4.96
C SER A 144 23.97 10.74 5.36
N GLU A 145 25.04 10.58 4.57
CA GLU A 145 26.11 9.62 4.88
C GLU A 145 26.72 9.87 6.26
N GLU A 146 26.90 11.12 6.67
CA GLU A 146 27.43 11.50 7.98
C GLU A 146 26.48 11.13 9.13
N GLU A 147 25.17 11.28 8.94
CA GLU A 147 24.18 10.83 9.92
C GLU A 147 24.22 9.30 10.06
N GLN A 148 24.31 8.60 8.92
CA GLN A 148 24.36 7.15 8.89
C GLN A 148 25.66 6.58 9.47
N LYS A 149 26.79 7.29 9.37
CA LYS A 149 28.11 6.84 9.83
C LYS A 149 28.11 6.34 11.27
N HIS A 150 27.30 6.97 12.12
CA HIS A 150 27.18 6.65 13.55
C HIS A 150 26.08 5.62 13.85
N TRP A 151 25.30 5.20 12.85
CA TRP A 151 24.19 4.28 13.05
C TRP A 151 24.66 2.84 13.07
N ARG A 152 24.44 2.20 14.23
CA ARG A 152 24.51 0.75 14.39
C ARG A 152 23.45 0.08 13.50
N VAL A 153 23.71 -1.17 13.10
CA VAL A 153 22.82 -1.97 12.23
C VAL A 153 21.36 -1.95 12.73
N GLY A 154 21.13 -2.17 14.03
CA GLY A 154 19.78 -2.19 14.58
C GLY A 154 19.02 -0.86 14.40
N ARG A 155 19.72 0.27 14.51
CA ARG A 155 19.15 1.62 14.27
C ARG A 155 18.82 1.85 12.81
N ARG A 156 19.67 1.38 11.88
CA ARG A 156 19.39 1.41 10.43
C ARG A 156 18.14 0.60 10.09
N GLU A 157 18.00 -0.60 10.66
CA GLU A 157 16.82 -1.44 10.48
C GLU A 157 15.54 -0.81 11.09
N ALA A 158 15.67 -0.12 12.23
CA ALA A 158 14.54 0.63 12.80
C ALA A 158 14.11 1.80 11.90
N HIS A 159 15.07 2.52 11.30
CA HIS A 159 14.77 3.57 10.32
C HIS A 159 14.01 3.04 9.11
N ILE A 160 14.52 2.00 8.44
CA ILE A 160 13.81 1.44 7.29
C ILE A 160 12.47 0.82 7.69
N THR A 161 12.33 0.27 8.91
CA THR A 161 11.03 -0.16 9.45
C THR A 161 10.04 1.01 9.50
N ALA A 162 10.45 2.17 10.03
CA ALA A 162 9.62 3.36 10.09
C ALA A 162 9.26 3.89 8.69
N VAL A 163 10.20 3.84 7.74
CA VAL A 163 9.96 4.19 6.33
C VAL A 163 8.88 3.29 5.72
N MET A 164 9.02 1.97 5.84
CA MET A 164 8.05 1.01 5.30
C MET A 164 6.67 1.15 5.96
N GLN A 165 6.64 1.41 7.27
CA GLN A 165 5.39 1.67 7.99
C GLN A 165 4.69 2.92 7.47
N LYS A 166 5.44 3.99 7.18
CA LYS A 166 4.86 5.21 6.61
C LYS A 166 4.35 5.00 5.18
N TYR A 167 5.06 4.23 4.34
CA TYR A 167 4.53 3.84 3.02
C TYR A 167 3.22 3.07 3.14
N TYR A 168 3.18 2.06 4.01
CA TYR A 168 1.96 1.29 4.29
C TYR A 168 0.80 2.19 4.74
N MET A 169 1.02 3.04 5.75
CA MET A 169 -0.03 3.89 6.31
C MET A 169 -0.54 4.90 5.28
N THR A 170 0.37 5.51 4.52
CA THR A 170 0.02 6.48 3.48
C THR A 170 -0.82 5.83 2.39
N GLU A 171 -0.42 4.65 1.91
CA GLU A 171 -1.15 3.97 0.85
C GLU A 171 -2.50 3.43 1.33
N MET A 172 -2.56 2.85 2.53
CA MET A 172 -3.82 2.44 3.18
C MET A 172 -4.80 3.61 3.31
N GLU A 173 -4.33 4.76 3.80
CA GLU A 173 -5.16 5.96 3.95
C GLU A 173 -5.59 6.53 2.60
N THR A 174 -4.73 6.45 1.58
CA THR A 174 -5.09 6.83 0.22
C THR A 174 -6.25 5.98 -0.28
N TYR A 175 -6.17 4.65 -0.17
CA TYR A 175 -7.28 3.76 -0.54
C TYR A 175 -8.59 4.10 0.18
N ARG A 176 -8.53 4.51 1.46
CA ARG A 176 -9.71 4.95 2.21
C ARG A 176 -10.32 6.22 1.64
N ARG A 177 -9.49 7.20 1.24
CA ARG A 177 -9.93 8.50 0.73
C ARG A 177 -10.54 8.45 -0.66
N VAL A 178 -10.08 7.53 -1.51
CA VAL A 178 -10.59 7.37 -2.89
C VAL A 178 -11.44 6.12 -3.06
N ARG A 179 -12.25 5.80 -2.04
CA ARG A 179 -13.13 4.62 -2.03
C ARG A 179 -14.07 4.58 -3.23
N GLU A 180 -14.56 5.72 -3.66
CA GLU A 180 -15.44 5.93 -4.81
C GLU A 180 -14.76 5.72 -6.16
N LEU A 181 -13.43 5.75 -6.23
CA LEU A 181 -12.67 5.49 -7.46
C LEU A 181 -12.28 4.02 -7.63
N GLN A 182 -12.41 3.23 -6.55
CA GLN A 182 -12.05 1.82 -6.56
C GLN A 182 -12.91 1.01 -7.53
N GLY A 183 -12.28 0.04 -8.20
CA GLY A 183 -12.88 -0.79 -9.24
C GLY A 183 -12.99 -0.14 -10.62
N THR A 184 -12.80 1.17 -10.73
CA THR A 184 -12.87 1.90 -12.00
C THR A 184 -11.52 2.50 -12.41
N TYR A 185 -10.94 3.32 -11.54
CA TYR A 185 -9.68 4.04 -11.83
C TYR A 185 -8.50 3.56 -10.97
N ILE A 186 -8.81 2.92 -9.84
CA ILE A 186 -7.84 2.26 -8.97
C ILE A 186 -8.38 0.86 -8.58
N PRO A 187 -7.54 -0.13 -8.26
CA PRO A 187 -7.99 -1.44 -7.83
C PRO A 187 -8.87 -1.39 -6.58
N TRP A 188 -9.74 -2.38 -6.38
CA TRP A 188 -10.36 -2.58 -5.07
C TRP A 188 -9.29 -2.92 -4.01
N CYS A 189 -9.40 -2.30 -2.84
CA CYS A 189 -8.70 -2.68 -1.63
C CYS A 189 -9.69 -3.40 -0.71
N PHE A 190 -9.48 -4.71 -0.55
CA PHE A 190 -10.36 -5.57 0.20
C PHE A 190 -10.11 -5.54 1.72
N GLY A 191 -8.95 -5.06 2.13
CA GLY A 191 -8.56 -4.95 3.53
C GLY A 191 -7.06 -4.90 3.72
N THR A 192 -6.66 -4.94 5.00
CA THR A 192 -5.26 -5.01 5.40
C THR A 192 -4.89 -6.44 5.77
N VAL A 193 -3.63 -6.80 5.57
CA VAL A 193 -3.09 -8.11 5.91
C VAL A 193 -1.82 -7.95 6.74
N HIS A 194 -1.58 -8.92 7.63
CA HIS A 194 -0.35 -9.02 8.40
C HIS A 194 0.27 -10.39 8.19
N LEU A 195 1.55 -10.42 7.80
CA LEU A 195 2.36 -11.63 7.74
C LEU A 195 3.19 -11.72 9.02
N SER A 196 2.89 -12.69 9.89
CA SER A 196 3.71 -12.97 11.06
C SER A 196 5.00 -13.65 10.61
N TRP A 197 6.15 -13.15 11.05
CA TRP A 197 7.43 -13.81 10.78
C TRP A 197 7.80 -14.86 11.82
N GLU A 198 7.32 -14.68 13.04
CA GLU A 198 7.45 -15.67 14.10
C GLU A 198 6.05 -16.06 14.53
N ALA A 199 5.67 -17.31 14.27
CA ALA A 199 4.64 -17.96 15.07
C ALA A 199 5.22 -18.10 16.49
N SER A 200 5.30 -17.00 17.23
CA SER A 200 5.51 -17.07 18.66
C SER A 200 4.19 -17.59 19.23
N ASP A 201 4.25 -18.75 19.88
CA ASP A 201 3.10 -19.35 20.58
C ASP A 201 2.60 -18.50 21.76
N ILE A 202 3.22 -17.33 21.98
CA ILE A 202 2.84 -16.37 23.01
C ILE A 202 1.68 -15.50 22.49
N PRO A 203 0.46 -15.65 23.04
CA PRO A 203 -0.68 -14.82 22.65
C PRO A 203 -0.37 -13.34 22.95
N GLY A 204 -0.57 -12.48 21.94
CA GLY A 204 -0.44 -11.02 22.10
C GLY A 204 0.83 -10.38 21.55
N ASN A 205 1.91 -11.15 21.26
CA ASN A 205 3.19 -10.58 20.80
C ASN A 205 3.43 -10.70 19.27
N ALA A 206 2.57 -11.47 18.57
CA ALA A 206 2.73 -11.76 17.14
C ALA A 206 2.68 -10.52 16.23
N MET A 207 2.00 -9.44 16.64
CA MET A 207 1.83 -8.25 15.80
C MET A 207 3.09 -7.38 15.76
N ARG A 208 3.92 -7.41 16.81
CA ARG A 208 5.17 -6.62 16.92
C ARG A 208 6.21 -7.00 15.85
N TRP A 209 6.17 -8.24 15.39
CA TRP A 209 7.10 -8.78 14.38
C TRP A 209 6.38 -9.16 13.08
N SER A 210 5.21 -8.56 12.85
CA SER A 210 4.45 -8.77 11.63
C SER A 210 4.81 -7.72 10.58
N SER A 211 4.83 -8.13 9.32
CA SER A 211 4.92 -7.19 8.19
C SER A 211 3.50 -6.83 7.75
N PRO A 212 3.14 -5.53 7.69
CA PRO A 212 1.82 -5.11 7.23
C PRO A 212 1.74 -5.13 5.69
N GLY A 213 0.52 -5.22 5.18
CA GLY A 213 0.25 -5.21 3.76
C GLY A 213 -1.20 -4.91 3.43
N LEU A 214 -1.48 -4.85 2.13
CA LEU A 214 -2.80 -4.64 1.57
C LEU A 214 -3.20 -5.83 0.70
N LEU A 215 -4.48 -6.21 0.77
CA LEU A 215 -5.09 -7.18 -0.13
C LEU A 215 -5.89 -6.42 -1.18
N LEU A 216 -5.48 -6.55 -2.44
CA LEU A 216 -5.97 -5.77 -3.57
C LEU A 216 -6.56 -6.66 -4.66
N GLN A 217 -7.38 -6.07 -5.51
CA GLN A 217 -7.86 -6.67 -6.75
C GLN A 217 -6.68 -6.97 -7.68
N TYR A 218 -6.68 -8.18 -8.23
CA TYR A 218 -5.82 -8.52 -9.35
C TYR A 218 -6.37 -7.92 -10.64
N ILE A 219 -5.52 -7.18 -11.37
CA ILE A 219 -5.85 -6.59 -12.67
C ILE A 219 -5.15 -7.41 -13.75
N THR A 220 -5.94 -8.05 -14.62
CA THR A 220 -5.42 -8.80 -15.77
C THR A 220 -5.11 -7.82 -16.90
N GLY A 221 -3.85 -7.39 -16.98
CA GLY A 221 -3.41 -6.41 -17.95
C GLY A 221 -1.90 -6.34 -18.08
N PHE A 222 -1.41 -5.28 -18.74
CA PHE A 222 0.02 -4.99 -18.88
C PHE A 222 0.31 -3.53 -18.53
N PRO A 223 1.52 -3.21 -18.02
CA PRO A 223 1.91 -1.83 -17.74
C PRO A 223 1.88 -0.95 -19.00
N LEU A 224 1.47 0.31 -18.87
CA LEU A 224 1.37 1.27 -19.97
C LEU A 224 2.74 1.52 -20.63
N GLU A 225 3.84 1.42 -19.88
CA GLU A 225 5.20 1.45 -20.43
C GLU A 225 5.46 0.39 -21.53
N ARG A 226 4.68 -0.70 -21.58
CA ARG A 226 4.80 -1.78 -22.57
C ARG A 226 3.73 -1.72 -23.66
N LEU A 227 3.02 -0.60 -23.79
CA LEU A 227 1.93 -0.45 -24.73
C LEU A 227 2.29 -0.89 -26.16
N ALA A 228 3.49 -0.53 -26.62
CA ALA A 228 3.93 -0.84 -27.97
C ALA A 228 4.09 -2.34 -28.28
N TYR A 229 4.30 -3.17 -27.26
CA TYR A 229 4.44 -4.63 -27.42
C TYR A 229 3.10 -5.36 -27.49
N HIS A 230 2.06 -4.78 -26.91
CA HIS A 230 0.77 -5.45 -26.74
C HIS A 230 -0.32 -4.91 -27.65
N MET A 231 -0.18 -3.67 -28.14
CA MET A 231 -1.27 -2.97 -28.83
C MET A 231 -0.84 -2.35 -30.16
N PRO A 232 -1.68 -2.44 -31.21
CA PRO A 232 -1.45 -1.75 -32.46
C PRO A 232 -1.65 -0.24 -32.27
N ARG A 233 -0.95 0.58 -33.08
CA ARG A 233 -0.91 2.05 -32.94
C ARG A 233 -2.30 2.71 -32.97
N GLN A 234 -3.26 2.13 -33.67
CA GLN A 234 -4.64 2.60 -33.77
C GLN A 234 -5.33 2.66 -32.40
N ALA A 235 -4.95 1.78 -31.46
CA ALA A 235 -5.53 1.76 -30.12
C ALA A 235 -4.86 2.75 -29.14
N TRP A 236 -3.70 3.31 -29.50
CA TRP A 236 -2.88 4.07 -28.57
C TRP A 236 -3.53 5.38 -28.14
N GLU A 237 -4.22 6.08 -29.04
CA GLU A 237 -4.82 7.38 -28.70
C GLU A 237 -5.94 7.21 -27.67
N GLY A 238 -6.79 6.18 -27.82
CA GLY A 238 -7.83 5.89 -26.84
C GLY A 238 -7.26 5.56 -25.46
N ILE A 239 -6.19 4.75 -25.42
CA ILE A 239 -5.50 4.39 -24.17
C ILE A 239 -4.81 5.62 -23.55
N ARG A 240 -4.17 6.47 -24.35
CA ARG A 240 -3.54 7.71 -23.90
C ARG A 240 -4.56 8.67 -23.30
N GLN A 241 -5.72 8.80 -23.94
CA GLN A 241 -6.81 9.65 -23.44
C GLN A 241 -7.36 9.11 -22.12
N ASP A 242 -7.58 7.81 -22.00
CA ASP A 242 -8.06 7.17 -20.77
C ASP A 242 -7.03 7.33 -19.62
N ALA A 243 -5.73 7.15 -19.90
CA ALA A 243 -4.66 7.42 -18.94
C ALA A 243 -4.65 8.89 -18.47
N THR A 244 -4.82 9.84 -19.40
CA THR A 244 -4.89 11.28 -19.08
C THR A 244 -6.09 11.58 -18.19
N ASN A 245 -7.24 10.95 -18.47
CA ASN A 245 -8.45 11.08 -17.67
C ASN A 245 -8.24 10.55 -16.25
N VAL A 246 -7.63 9.36 -16.08
CA VAL A 246 -7.28 8.80 -14.76
C VAL A 246 -6.45 9.80 -13.96
N VAL A 247 -5.38 10.34 -14.56
CA VAL A 247 -4.50 11.31 -13.88
C VAL A 247 -5.25 12.60 -13.52
N SER A 248 -6.11 13.08 -14.40
CA SER A 248 -6.93 14.28 -14.16
C SER A 248 -7.92 14.08 -13.00
N ILE A 249 -8.58 12.92 -12.93
CA ILE A 249 -9.50 12.55 -11.85
C ILE A 249 -8.74 12.43 -10.52
N LEU A 250 -7.58 11.77 -10.49
CA LEU A 250 -6.78 11.68 -9.28
C LEU A 250 -6.31 13.07 -8.81
N ARG A 251 -5.91 13.93 -9.74
CA ARG A 251 -5.53 15.33 -9.46
C ARG A 251 -6.70 16.13 -8.86
N SER A 252 -7.91 15.99 -9.39
CA SER A 252 -9.09 16.72 -8.87
C SER A 252 -9.48 16.28 -7.46
N ARG A 253 -9.06 15.08 -7.03
CA ARG A 253 -9.19 14.57 -5.65
C ARG A 253 -8.01 14.92 -4.73
N GLY A 254 -7.10 15.81 -5.15
CA GLY A 254 -5.95 16.21 -4.34
C GLY A 254 -4.82 15.17 -4.30
N LEU A 255 -4.80 14.21 -5.24
CA LEU A 255 -3.78 13.17 -5.35
C LEU A 255 -2.73 13.47 -6.43
N GLN A 256 -2.46 14.75 -6.69
CA GLN A 256 -1.46 15.17 -7.69
C GLN A 256 -0.04 14.66 -7.42
N ASN A 257 0.26 14.33 -6.16
CA ASN A 257 1.57 13.87 -5.73
C ASN A 257 1.81 12.38 -6.00
N LEU A 258 0.82 11.64 -6.51
CA LEU A 258 1.02 10.23 -6.87
C LEU A 258 2.00 10.07 -8.04
N ASP A 259 2.77 9.00 -8.00
CA ASP A 259 3.67 8.60 -9.08
C ASP A 259 2.86 8.00 -10.25
N ALA A 260 2.32 8.86 -11.12
CA ALA A 260 1.56 8.47 -12.30
C ALA A 260 2.45 8.15 -13.52
N THR A 261 3.66 7.62 -13.30
CA THR A 261 4.51 7.15 -14.39
C THR A 261 3.88 5.94 -15.10
N PRO A 262 4.17 5.71 -16.39
CA PRO A 262 3.58 4.62 -17.16
C PRO A 262 3.76 3.20 -16.57
N LYS A 263 4.77 2.99 -15.69
CA LYS A 263 4.96 1.74 -14.96
C LYS A 263 3.86 1.44 -13.92
N ASN A 264 3.21 2.48 -13.39
CA ASN A 264 2.19 2.38 -12.34
C ASN A 264 0.75 2.42 -12.91
N LEU A 265 0.62 2.55 -14.23
CA LEU A 265 -0.64 2.51 -14.95
C LEU A 265 -0.74 1.18 -15.69
N VAL A 266 -1.81 0.43 -15.48
CA VAL A 266 -2.05 -0.85 -16.15
C VAL A 266 -3.18 -0.70 -17.15
N VAL A 267 -2.91 -1.12 -18.38
CA VAL A 267 -3.91 -1.25 -19.43
C VAL A 267 -4.55 -2.62 -19.26
N TRP A 268 -5.87 -2.63 -19.08
CA TRP A 268 -6.65 -3.87 -18.91
C TRP A 268 -7.90 -3.84 -19.78
N SER A 269 -8.36 -5.02 -20.17
CA SER A 269 -9.56 -5.16 -20.98
C SER A 269 -10.73 -5.52 -20.08
N CYS A 270 -11.71 -4.61 -19.93
CA CYS A 270 -12.89 -4.86 -19.09
C CYS A 270 -13.80 -5.96 -19.64
N SER A 271 -13.70 -6.26 -20.94
CA SER A 271 -14.38 -7.40 -21.56
C SER A 271 -13.64 -7.83 -22.84
N PRO A 272 -13.75 -9.09 -23.28
CA PRO A 272 -13.03 -9.57 -24.47
C PRO A 272 -13.24 -8.75 -25.76
N ARG A 273 -14.33 -7.98 -25.84
CA ARG A 273 -14.66 -7.10 -26.97
C ARG A 273 -14.82 -5.62 -26.55
N GLY A 274 -14.50 -5.29 -25.30
CA GLY A 274 -14.67 -3.97 -24.73
C GLY A 274 -13.48 -3.05 -25.01
N PRO A 275 -13.62 -1.74 -24.79
CA PRO A 275 -12.51 -0.82 -24.86
C PRO A 275 -11.48 -1.14 -23.77
N PHE A 276 -10.21 -0.92 -24.09
CA PHE A 276 -9.15 -0.95 -23.09
C PHE A 276 -9.32 0.20 -22.11
N LYS A 277 -9.10 -0.11 -20.84
CA LYS A 277 -9.14 0.84 -19.73
C LYS A 277 -7.78 0.91 -19.07
N VAL A 278 -7.50 2.05 -18.47
CA VAL A 278 -6.28 2.33 -17.72
C VAL A 278 -6.64 2.44 -16.25
N ILE A 279 -5.90 1.72 -15.42
CA ILE A 279 -6.09 1.73 -13.98
C ILE A 279 -4.75 2.01 -13.28
N MET A 280 -4.77 2.85 -12.24
CA MET A 280 -3.58 3.16 -11.46
C MET A 280 -3.43 2.13 -10.33
N VAL A 281 -2.38 1.30 -10.41
CA VAL A 281 -2.20 0.16 -9.49
C VAL A 281 -1.29 0.44 -8.30
N ASN A 282 -0.52 1.53 -8.34
CA ASN A 282 0.43 1.87 -7.29
C ASN A 282 0.14 3.28 -6.78
N LEU A 283 -0.22 3.43 -5.50
CA LEU A 283 -0.60 4.72 -4.92
C LEU A 283 0.54 5.33 -4.07
N VAL A 284 1.78 5.05 -4.47
CA VAL A 284 2.95 5.65 -3.85
C VAL A 284 3.04 7.14 -4.22
N LEU A 285 3.33 7.97 -3.21
CA LEU A 285 3.64 9.38 -3.40
C LEU A 285 5.02 9.53 -4.05
N ARG A 286 5.16 10.48 -4.97
CA ARG A 286 6.47 10.91 -5.46
C ARG A 286 7.29 11.43 -4.29
N ASP A 287 8.57 11.08 -4.27
CA ASP A 287 9.57 11.79 -3.47
C ASP A 287 9.72 13.20 -4.05
N ILE A 288 8.82 14.09 -3.67
CA ILE A 288 9.02 15.51 -3.91
C ILE A 288 10.11 15.91 -2.93
N HIS A 289 11.32 16.17 -3.43
CA HIS A 289 12.35 16.90 -2.68
C HIS A 289 11.74 18.23 -2.26
N LYS A 290 11.14 18.28 -1.07
CA LYS A 290 10.56 19.52 -0.56
C LYS A 290 11.65 20.32 0.12
N SER A 291 12.12 21.32 -0.61
CA SER A 291 12.17 22.67 -0.04
C SER A 291 10.88 22.88 0.75
N GLY A 292 11.01 23.06 2.07
CA GLY A 292 10.01 22.70 3.07
C GLY A 292 8.59 23.20 2.79
N MET A 293 7.62 22.28 2.84
CA MET A 293 6.24 22.55 3.26
C MET A 293 5.47 21.23 3.46
N ASN A 294 4.98 21.03 4.68
CA ASN A 294 4.11 19.93 5.06
C ASN A 294 2.75 20.03 4.33
N ASP A 295 2.58 19.36 3.19
CA ASP A 295 1.30 19.38 2.43
C ASP A 295 0.30 18.33 2.94
N LEU A 296 0.33 18.00 4.23
CA LEU A 296 -0.82 17.39 4.90
C LEU A 296 -1.48 18.35 5.90
N VAL A 297 -1.14 19.64 5.86
CA VAL A 297 -2.01 20.66 6.47
C VAL A 297 -3.24 20.80 5.58
N SER A 298 -4.34 20.30 6.10
CA SER A 298 -5.69 20.45 5.60
C SER A 298 -5.93 21.85 5.03
N ARG A 299 -6.10 21.99 3.72
CA ARG A 299 -6.86 23.14 3.21
C ARG A 299 -8.31 22.89 3.58
N ALA A 300 -8.76 23.59 4.61
CA ALA A 300 -10.18 23.72 4.89
C ALA A 300 -10.90 24.10 3.60
N VAL A 301 -11.99 23.41 3.31
CA VAL A 301 -12.89 23.72 2.22
C VAL A 301 -13.39 25.15 2.45
N ASN A 302 -13.09 26.06 1.52
CA ASN A 302 -13.71 27.38 1.48
C ASN A 302 -15.22 27.17 1.27
N THR A 303 -16.00 27.43 2.31
CA THR A 303 -17.43 27.71 2.18
C THR A 303 -17.58 29.06 1.47
N TYR A 304 -18.48 29.11 0.47
CA TYR A 304 -18.79 30.30 -0.32
C TYR A 304 -19.35 31.44 0.56
N PRO A 305 -19.20 32.71 0.11
CA PRO A 305 -19.62 33.88 0.87
C PRO A 305 -21.10 34.16 0.61
N GLY A 306 -21.89 34.20 1.68
CA GLY A 306 -23.29 34.58 1.58
C GLY A 306 -24.03 34.10 2.80
N ASP A 307 -23.82 34.77 3.93
CA ASP A 307 -24.90 35.06 4.88
C ASP A 307 -24.43 36.16 5.84
N ALA A 308 -24.99 37.34 5.61
CA ALA A 308 -24.79 38.53 6.40
C ALA A 308 -25.39 38.32 7.80
N LYS A 309 -24.60 38.65 8.83
CA LYS A 309 -25.09 38.81 10.21
C LYS A 309 -26.07 40.00 10.28
N PRO A 310 -27.08 39.94 11.16
CA PRO A 310 -27.52 41.10 11.90
C PRO A 310 -26.83 41.16 13.28
N LYS A 311 -26.51 42.38 13.68
CA LYS A 311 -25.92 42.79 14.97
C LYS A 311 -26.99 42.80 16.07
N GLU A 312 -26.62 42.43 17.29
CA GLU A 312 -27.21 42.95 18.54
C GLU A 312 -26.21 42.62 19.68
N GLN A 313 -25.32 43.56 20.02
CA GLN A 313 -25.43 44.52 21.13
C GLN A 313 -25.64 43.86 22.51
N ALA A 314 -24.53 43.75 23.24
CA ALA A 314 -24.52 43.52 24.67
C ALA A 314 -24.97 44.81 25.39
N ALA A 315 -26.01 44.69 26.21
CA ALA A 315 -26.30 45.63 27.28
C ALA A 315 -25.99 44.95 28.61
N LEU A 316 -25.10 45.59 29.36
CA LEU A 316 -24.71 45.28 30.72
C LEU A 316 -25.71 46.01 31.63
N GLU A 317 -26.49 45.31 32.44
CA GLU A 317 -27.16 45.96 33.58
C GLU A 317 -27.41 45.01 34.75
N THR A 318 -27.06 45.56 35.90
CA THR A 318 -26.96 45.06 37.27
C THR A 318 -28.31 44.73 37.89
N LEU A 319 -28.32 43.83 38.89
CA LEU A 319 -29.22 43.68 40.08
C LEU A 319 -29.32 42.16 40.35
N GLY A 320 -29.05 41.59 41.53
CA GLY A 320 -29.33 42.06 42.89
C GLY A 320 -30.30 41.06 43.53
N GLY A 321 -29.84 40.30 44.54
CA GLY A 321 -30.66 39.36 45.34
C GLY A 321 -30.72 37.94 44.75
N GLY A 322 -30.40 36.86 45.45
CA GLY A 322 -30.56 36.59 46.87
C GLY A 322 -31.73 35.63 47.05
N CYS A 323 -31.47 34.31 47.12
CA CYS A 323 -32.22 33.36 47.95
C CYS A 323 -31.61 31.96 47.89
N ARG A 324 -31.12 31.49 49.04
CA ARG A 324 -31.02 30.06 49.38
C ARG A 324 -32.43 29.55 49.67
N PHE A 325 -32.75 28.32 49.29
CA PHE A 325 -33.44 27.37 50.18
C PHE A 325 -33.24 25.94 49.66
N ARG A 326 -32.72 25.12 50.58
CA ARG A 326 -32.80 23.65 50.76
C ARG A 326 -32.34 22.71 49.64
#